data_AF-A0AAV0X8M9-F1
#
_entry.id   AF-A0AAV0X8M9-F1
#
_cell.length_a   1.000
_cell.length_b   1.000
_cell.length_c   1.000
_cell.angle_alpha   90.00
_cell.angle_beta   90.00
_cell.angle_gamma   90.00
#
_symmetry.space_group_name_H-M   'P 1'
#
loop_
_entity.id
_entity.type
_entity.pdbx_description
1 polymer ?
#
loop_
_entity_poly.entity_id
_entity_poly.type
_entity_poly.pdbx_seq_one_letter_code
_entity_poly.pdbx_strand_id
1 'polypeptide(L)'
;MFLQYTTMAVFGFTMMFNLLNLYSLVETFDNYMFPTCEMCKESSCHIVDKRPCITTYREGLNFSCYTCDKNDDGVKQHYTEDLCKETCTEPGKACICDFECYICIPKLGDMKNWTRCNHYRVQEPTCV
;
A
#
# COMPACT_ATOMS: atom_id res chain seq x y z
N MET A 1 -46.43 25.75 3.17
CA MET A 1 -45.01 25.68 2.75
C MET A 1 -44.22 24.91 3.79
N PHE A 2 -44.01 23.60 3.64
CA PHE A 2 -43.21 22.78 4.60
C PHE A 2 -42.38 21.69 3.89
N LEU A 3 -42.18 21.79 2.58
CA LEU A 3 -41.51 20.78 1.75
C LEU A 3 -40.09 21.18 1.29
N GLN A 4 -39.61 22.37 1.63
CA GLN A 4 -38.29 22.86 1.19
C GLN A 4 -37.17 22.63 2.22
N TYR A 5 -37.50 22.28 3.46
CA TYR A 5 -36.49 22.03 4.52
C TYR A 5 -35.99 20.59 4.55
N THR A 6 -36.81 19.63 4.11
CA THR A 6 -36.45 18.21 4.12
C THR A 6 -35.41 17.88 3.04
N THR A 7 -35.46 18.54 1.88
CA THR A 7 -34.48 18.33 0.80
C THR A 7 -33.08 18.79 1.18
N MET A 8 -32.92 19.95 1.82
CA MET A 8 -31.60 20.45 2.24
C MET A 8 -30.95 19.57 3.31
N ALA A 9 -31.75 19.01 4.22
CA ALA A 9 -31.26 18.08 5.23
C ALA A 9 -30.70 16.80 4.59
N VAL A 10 -31.42 16.19 3.65
CA VAL A 10 -30.98 14.95 2.98
C VAL A 10 -29.68 15.16 2.21
N PHE A 11 -29.54 16.29 1.50
CA PHE A 11 -28.30 16.62 0.79
C PHE A 11 -27.10 16.76 1.75
N GLY A 12 -27.29 17.45 2.88
CA GLY A 12 -26.25 17.60 3.91
C GLY A 12 -25.82 16.27 4.52
N PHE A 13 -26.77 15.38 4.82
CA PHE A 13 -26.45 14.04 5.32
C PHE A 13 -25.72 13.20 4.26
N THR A 14 -26.15 13.19 3.00
CA THR A 14 -25.44 12.44 1.95
C THR A 14 -24.00 12.94 1.72
N MET A 15 -23.73 14.25 1.75
CA MET A 15 -22.36 14.75 1.65
C MET A 15 -21.52 14.36 2.87
N MET A 16 -22.07 14.46 4.08
CA MET A 16 -21.37 14.10 5.31
C MET A 16 -21.10 12.59 5.40
N PHE A 17 -22.03 11.74 4.98
CA PHE A 17 -21.82 10.29 4.88
C PHE A 17 -20.80 9.91 3.81
N ASN A 18 -20.73 10.62 2.68
CA ASN A 18 -19.67 10.40 1.68
C ASN A 18 -18.29 10.81 2.23
N LEU A 19 -18.20 11.93 2.94
CA LEU A 19 -16.97 12.36 3.60
C LEU A 19 -16.54 11.36 4.68
N LEU A 20 -17.46 10.93 5.56
CA LEU A 20 -17.15 9.96 6.62
C LEU A 20 -16.74 8.59 6.08
N ASN A 21 -17.34 8.12 4.98
CA ASN A 21 -16.91 6.88 4.32
C ASN A 21 -15.53 7.02 3.68
N LEU A 22 -15.18 8.18 3.11
CA LEU A 22 -13.83 8.46 2.61
C LEU A 22 -12.82 8.49 3.77
N TYR A 23 -13.12 9.19 4.86
CA TYR A 23 -12.25 9.29 6.04
C TYR A 23 -12.08 7.95 6.76
N SER A 24 -13.14 7.15 6.88
CA SER A 24 -13.09 5.84 7.55
C SER A 24 -12.28 4.79 6.79
N LEU A 25 -12.23 4.88 5.46
CA LEU A 25 -11.37 4.02 4.63
C LEU A 25 -9.89 4.40 4.76
N VAL A 26 -9.61 5.67 4.99
CA VAL A 26 -8.25 6.18 5.27
C VAL A 26 -7.79 5.68 6.63
N GLU A 27 -8.62 5.82 7.68
CA GLU A 27 -8.26 5.45 9.07
C GLU A 27 -7.94 3.96 9.30
N THR A 28 -8.33 3.05 8.40
CA THR A 28 -8.08 1.60 8.56
C THR A 28 -6.88 1.06 7.78
N PHE A 29 -6.24 1.87 6.92
CA PHE A 29 -5.01 1.54 6.14
C PHE A 29 -3.87 2.55 6.39
N ASP A 30 -3.88 3.15 7.58
CA ASP A 30 -3.75 4.59 7.83
C ASP A 30 -2.38 5.26 7.68
N ASN A 31 -1.40 4.69 6.98
CA ASN A 31 -0.19 5.47 6.64
C ASN A 31 0.53 5.01 5.37
N TYR A 32 0.04 3.96 4.70
CA TYR A 32 0.80 3.30 3.66
C TYR A 32 0.08 3.27 2.32
N MET A 33 -1.20 3.65 2.22
CA MET A 33 -1.96 3.66 0.96
C MET A 33 -2.83 4.91 0.83
N PHE A 34 -2.85 5.51 -0.35
CA PHE A 34 -3.45 6.81 -0.61
C PHE A 34 -4.17 6.85 -1.98
N PRO A 35 -5.31 7.55 -2.08
CA PRO A 35 -6.00 7.75 -3.36
C PRO A 35 -5.19 8.59 -4.36
N THR A 36 -4.48 9.62 -3.87
CA THR A 36 -3.68 10.55 -4.68
C THR A 36 -2.23 10.65 -4.20
N CYS A 37 -1.35 11.10 -5.09
CA CYS A 37 0.07 11.34 -4.82
C CYS A 37 0.24 12.44 -3.76
N GLU A 38 -0.59 13.48 -3.78
CA GLU A 38 -0.56 14.58 -2.83
C GLU A 38 -0.86 14.08 -1.41
N MET A 39 -1.90 13.26 -1.25
CA MET A 39 -2.23 12.67 0.04
C MET A 39 -1.08 11.80 0.59
N CYS A 40 -0.38 11.08 -0.30
CA CYS A 40 0.81 10.34 0.08
C CYS A 40 1.96 11.26 0.52
N LYS A 41 2.24 12.33 -0.23
CA LYS A 41 3.31 13.29 0.06
C LYS A 41 3.06 14.10 1.34
N GLU A 42 1.79 14.30 1.70
CA GLU A 42 1.37 14.96 2.93
C GLU A 42 1.34 14.02 4.15
N SER A 43 1.47 12.70 3.93
CA SER A 43 1.43 11.71 5.00
C SER A 43 2.66 11.74 5.91
N SER A 44 2.48 11.24 7.14
CA SER A 44 3.60 11.06 8.08
C SER A 44 4.66 10.10 7.53
N CYS A 45 4.26 9.08 6.77
CA CYS A 45 5.17 8.13 6.14
C CYS A 45 6.16 8.83 5.16
N HIS A 46 5.70 9.82 4.41
CA HIS A 46 6.59 10.59 3.53
C HIS A 46 7.35 11.68 4.30
N ILE A 47 6.65 12.46 5.12
CA ILE A 47 7.23 13.65 5.77
C ILE A 47 8.17 13.28 6.91
N VAL A 48 7.77 12.35 7.77
CA VAL A 48 8.50 11.94 8.98
C VAL A 48 9.44 10.78 8.65
N ASP A 49 8.92 9.71 8.07
CA ASP A 49 9.70 8.49 7.82
C ASP A 49 10.54 8.56 6.53
N LYS A 50 10.39 9.64 5.74
CA LYS A 50 11.15 9.91 4.51
C LYS A 50 11.04 8.79 3.46
N ARG A 51 9.91 8.09 3.44
CA ARG A 51 9.66 7.00 2.49
C ARG A 51 9.10 7.53 1.17
N PRO A 52 9.42 6.89 0.03
CA PRO A 52 8.91 7.31 -1.26
C PRO A 52 7.43 6.99 -1.41
N CYS A 53 6.74 7.78 -2.24
CA CYS A 53 5.39 7.51 -2.69
C CYS A 53 5.44 6.72 -4.00
N ILE A 54 4.92 5.50 -3.98
CA ILE A 54 4.98 4.52 -5.05
C ILE A 54 3.57 4.34 -5.61
N THR A 55 3.43 4.48 -6.93
CA THR A 55 2.16 4.24 -7.63
C THR A 55 1.77 2.76 -7.54
N THR A 56 0.52 2.50 -7.19
CA THR A 56 -0.12 1.18 -7.16
C THR A 56 -1.42 1.25 -7.96
N TYR A 57 -2.00 0.10 -8.33
CA TYR A 57 -3.22 0.07 -9.14
C TYR A 57 -4.35 -0.66 -8.40
N ARG A 58 -4.55 -0.29 -7.14
CA ARG A 58 -5.66 -0.80 -6.32
C ARG A 58 -6.85 0.15 -6.46
N GLU A 59 -8.05 -0.38 -6.71
CA GLU A 59 -9.25 0.45 -6.85
C GLU A 59 -9.44 1.37 -5.65
N GLY A 60 -9.41 2.69 -5.89
CA GLY A 60 -9.57 3.74 -4.87
C GLY A 60 -8.30 4.11 -4.09
N LEU A 61 -7.20 3.35 -4.21
CA LEU A 61 -5.93 3.55 -3.49
C LEU A 61 -4.75 3.37 -4.46
N ASN A 62 -4.48 4.41 -5.26
CA ASN A 62 -3.53 4.37 -6.37
C ASN A 62 -2.07 4.68 -5.98
N PHE A 63 -1.81 4.99 -4.72
CA PHE A 63 -0.49 5.31 -4.23
C PHE A 63 -0.26 4.59 -2.92
N SER A 64 1.00 4.32 -2.63
CA SER A 64 1.42 3.74 -1.38
C SER A 64 2.73 4.36 -0.91
N CYS A 65 2.97 4.35 0.39
CA CYS A 65 4.19 4.88 0.97
C CYS A 65 4.91 3.74 1.68
N TYR A 66 5.94 3.16 1.07
CA TYR A 66 6.66 2.04 1.66
C TYR A 66 8.12 1.99 1.18
N THR A 67 8.96 1.25 1.90
CA THR A 67 10.28 0.83 1.41
C THR A 67 10.43 -0.66 1.57
N CYS A 68 11.21 -1.28 0.68
CA CYS A 68 11.64 -2.66 0.83
C CYS A 68 13.01 -2.71 1.49
N ASP A 69 13.15 -2.12 2.67
CA ASP A 69 14.41 -2.12 3.42
C ASP A 69 14.49 -3.27 4.39
N LYS A 70 13.72 -3.20 5.47
CA LYS A 70 13.55 -4.24 6.47
C LYS A 70 12.08 -4.26 6.89
N ASN A 71 11.55 -5.46 7.10
CA ASN A 71 10.23 -5.61 7.73
C ASN A 71 10.30 -5.37 9.24
N ASP A 72 9.16 -5.48 9.92
CA ASP A 72 9.04 -5.26 11.38
C ASP A 72 9.88 -6.26 12.21
N ASP A 73 10.16 -7.45 11.65
CA ASP A 73 11.05 -8.46 12.24
C ASP A 73 12.55 -8.15 12.01
N GLY A 74 12.86 -7.05 11.32
CA GLY A 74 14.22 -6.63 10.98
C GLY A 74 14.85 -7.43 9.82
N VAL A 75 14.06 -8.24 9.11
CA VAL A 75 14.50 -9.05 7.98
C VAL A 75 14.61 -8.19 6.73
N LYS A 76 15.74 -8.31 6.02
CA LYS A 76 16.02 -7.56 4.79
C LYS A 76 14.99 -7.90 3.71
N GLN A 77 14.43 -6.84 3.09
CA GLN A 77 13.51 -6.93 1.96
C GLN A 77 14.18 -6.41 0.67
N HIS A 78 13.54 -6.69 -0.47
CA HIS A 78 13.97 -6.32 -1.81
C HIS A 78 12.77 -5.88 -2.68
N TYR A 79 12.97 -4.92 -3.58
CA TYR A 79 11.91 -4.44 -4.47
C TYR A 79 11.59 -5.39 -5.64
N THR A 80 12.51 -6.30 -5.98
CA THR A 80 12.35 -7.21 -7.12
C THR A 80 12.71 -8.64 -6.74
N GLU A 81 12.09 -9.59 -7.42
CA GLU A 81 12.33 -11.02 -7.19
C GLU A 81 13.77 -11.39 -7.52
N ASP A 82 14.30 -10.83 -8.61
CA ASP A 82 15.67 -11.09 -9.07
C ASP A 82 16.70 -10.61 -8.06
N LEU A 83 16.52 -9.40 -7.51
CA LEU A 83 17.41 -8.88 -6.46
C LEU A 83 17.34 -9.74 -5.20
N CYS A 84 16.15 -10.25 -4.85
CA CYS A 84 16.04 -11.20 -3.75
C CYS A 84 16.78 -12.51 -4.07
N LYS A 85 16.62 -13.06 -5.28
CA LYS A 85 17.27 -14.34 -5.66
C LYS A 85 18.79 -14.24 -5.68
N GLU A 86 19.33 -13.08 -6.06
CA GLU A 86 20.77 -12.79 -6.02
C GLU A 86 21.32 -12.85 -4.59
N THR A 87 20.56 -12.41 -3.58
CA THR A 87 20.99 -12.42 -2.18
C THR A 87 20.57 -13.68 -1.41
N CYS A 88 19.54 -14.38 -1.88
CA CYS A 88 18.95 -15.56 -1.24
C CYS A 88 19.57 -16.88 -1.74
N THR A 89 20.88 -17.04 -1.57
CA THR A 89 21.64 -18.18 -2.15
C THR A 89 21.71 -19.40 -1.24
N GLU A 90 21.31 -19.28 0.03
CA GLU A 90 21.43 -20.38 0.99
C GLU A 90 20.50 -21.57 0.67
N PRO A 91 21.01 -22.80 0.69
CA PRO A 91 20.18 -23.99 0.50
C PRO A 91 19.04 -24.04 1.53
N GLY A 92 17.82 -24.26 1.06
CA GLY A 92 16.64 -24.33 1.92
C GLY A 92 15.97 -22.98 2.20
N LYS A 93 16.50 -21.86 1.69
CA LYS A 93 15.78 -20.58 1.65
C LYS A 93 15.10 -20.36 0.29
N ALA A 94 14.11 -19.47 0.29
CA ALA A 94 13.43 -19.02 -0.92
C ALA A 94 13.03 -17.55 -0.79
N CYS A 95 12.99 -16.90 -1.93
CA CYS A 95 12.35 -15.59 -2.08
C CYS A 95 10.84 -15.78 -2.15
N ILE A 96 10.15 -15.15 -1.22
CA ILE A 96 8.69 -15.04 -1.21
C ILE A 96 8.28 -13.59 -1.07
N CYS A 97 7.00 -13.36 -1.20
CA CYS A 97 6.40 -12.05 -1.08
C CYS A 97 6.03 -11.73 0.36
N ASP A 98 6.46 -10.56 0.79
CA ASP A 98 6.05 -9.86 1.98
C ASP A 98 5.36 -8.57 1.52
N PHE A 99 4.05 -8.67 1.33
CA PHE A 99 3.20 -7.61 0.79
C PHE A 99 3.62 -7.15 -0.63
N GLU A 100 4.28 -6.00 -0.74
CA GLU A 100 4.78 -5.38 -1.99
C GLU A 100 6.29 -5.62 -2.19
N CYS A 101 6.93 -6.35 -1.28
CA CYS A 101 8.38 -6.59 -1.26
C CYS A 101 8.69 -8.09 -1.32
N TYR A 102 9.92 -8.42 -1.69
CA TYR A 102 10.46 -9.77 -1.62
C TYR A 102 11.35 -9.95 -0.40
N ILE A 103 11.24 -11.11 0.25
CA ILE A 103 12.01 -11.47 1.44
C ILE A 103 12.60 -12.87 1.28
N CYS A 104 13.82 -13.06 1.76
CA CYS A 104 14.50 -14.35 1.79
C CYS A 104 14.28 -15.05 3.13
N ILE A 105 13.48 -16.11 3.14
CA ILE A 105 13.19 -16.89 4.36
C ILE A 105 13.34 -18.39 4.12
N PRO A 106 13.39 -19.22 5.18
CA PRO A 106 13.36 -20.68 5.03
C PRO A 106 12.13 -21.14 4.25
N LYS A 107 12.30 -22.19 3.44
CA LYS A 107 11.20 -22.84 2.72
C LYS A 107 10.23 -23.49 3.71
N LEU A 108 9.08 -22.85 3.90
CA LEU A 108 7.94 -23.36 4.66
C LEU A 108 6.99 -24.12 3.72
N GLY A 109 7.30 -25.39 3.44
CA GLY A 109 6.40 -26.27 2.69
C GLY A 109 6.12 -25.85 1.23
N ASP A 110 4.91 -26.09 0.74
CA ASP A 110 4.53 -25.79 -0.66
C ASP A 110 4.19 -24.30 -0.83
N MET A 111 5.17 -23.54 -1.35
CA MET A 111 5.15 -22.07 -1.44
C MET A 111 4.57 -21.53 -2.76
N LYS A 112 3.88 -22.35 -3.57
CA LYS A 112 3.39 -21.96 -4.91
C LYS A 112 2.53 -20.69 -4.96
N ASN A 113 1.87 -20.34 -3.85
CA ASN A 113 1.01 -19.16 -3.76
C ASN A 113 1.70 -17.93 -3.15
N TRP A 114 2.94 -18.07 -2.68
CA TRP A 114 3.67 -17.04 -1.91
C TRP A 114 4.60 -16.21 -2.79
N THR A 115 4.66 -16.51 -4.09
CA THR A 115 5.55 -15.85 -5.07
C THR A 115 4.88 -14.71 -5.84
N ARG A 116 3.57 -14.49 -5.67
CA ARG A 116 2.88 -13.35 -6.29
C ARG A 116 2.76 -12.22 -5.29
N CYS A 117 3.71 -11.30 -5.37
CA CYS A 117 3.63 -10.05 -4.64
C CYS A 117 2.50 -9.25 -5.29
N ASN A 118 1.99 -8.24 -4.59
CA ASN A 118 1.01 -7.32 -5.16
C ASN A 118 1.63 -6.38 -6.23
N HIS A 119 2.69 -6.83 -6.92
CA HIS A 119 3.31 -6.13 -8.04
C HIS A 119 2.33 -6.02 -9.21
N TYR A 120 1.77 -4.83 -9.36
CA TYR A 120 1.11 -4.42 -10.59
C TYR A 120 2.16 -4.26 -11.70
N ARG A 121 1.89 -4.85 -12.88
CA ARG A 121 2.79 -4.90 -14.04
C ARG A 121 2.89 -3.55 -14.77
N VAL A 122 3.52 -2.52 -14.22
CA VAL A 122 3.97 -1.38 -15.07
C VAL A 122 5.26 -0.76 -14.54
N GLN A 123 6.13 -0.43 -15.49
CA GLN A 123 7.43 0.22 -15.37
C GLN A 123 7.35 1.59 -14.67
N GLU A 124 8.21 1.74 -13.67
CA GLU A 124 8.66 2.97 -13.02
C GLU A 124 7.63 3.79 -12.20
N PRO A 125 8.00 4.20 -10.97
CA PRO A 125 7.15 5.03 -10.12
C PRO A 125 6.89 6.39 -10.78
N THR A 126 5.64 6.85 -10.79
CA THR A 126 5.26 8.15 -11.38
C THR A 126 5.10 9.27 -10.34
N CYS A 127 5.18 8.95 -9.04
CA CYS A 127 5.11 9.89 -7.91
C CYS A 127 6.48 10.08 -7.23
N VAL A 128 7.57 10.07 -8.03
CA VAL A 128 8.91 10.52 -7.57
C VAL A 128 8.96 12.04 -7.58
#